data_AF-A0A7U2MM35-F1
#
_entry.id   AF-A0A7U2MM35-F1
#
_cell.length_a   1.000
_cell.length_b   1.000
_cell.length_c   1.000
_cell.angle_alpha   90.00
_cell.angle_beta   90.00
_cell.angle_gamma   90.00
#
_symmetry.space_group_name_H-M   'P 1'
#
loop_
_entity.id
_entity.type
_entity.pdbx_description
1 polymer ?
#
loop_
_entity_poly.entity_id
_entity_poly.type
_entity_poly.pdbx_seq_one_letter_code
_entity_poly.pdbx_strand_id
1 'polypeptide(L)'
;MIEAFFEMFNPDLPIHLVQSPVFFAGQFKPGIMQPFLAWVEKRTGMRPRSSFSASDPPSSPSSSPKKEETLELIHQVGLQLLDFSALSPEIVRHLALSGANDARTRLLVHDKRILGILHQELDGLVTKHRVLTEEQANLLRRRIVPTIIPGSPEAKQLLDLHREGKLSKDDFIIKPARDARGQGIKFGDELSESSEWGEILAGLQAPALSSDKTTYVIQPIIKQTEEDLFLDEKVGVQRCQRVGTYYSVNGSFVGLGAWRAIVASERVCNMATGKAWKMGSVFVSHE
;
A
#
# COMPACT_ATOMS: atom_id res chain seq x y z
N MET A 1 -11.37 15.20 -5.57
CA MET A 1 -11.06 13.84 -5.07
C MET A 1 -12.24 12.86 -5.18
N ILE A 2 -13.40 13.13 -4.57
CA ILE A 2 -14.60 12.25 -4.72
C ILE A 2 -14.95 12.04 -6.19
N GLU A 3 -14.94 13.12 -6.99
CA GLU A 3 -15.14 13.06 -8.44
C GLU A 3 -14.12 12.18 -9.16
N ALA A 4 -12.83 12.37 -8.90
CA ALA A 4 -11.80 11.54 -9.50
C ALA A 4 -11.94 10.06 -9.11
N PHE A 5 -12.31 9.74 -7.87
CA PHE A 5 -12.63 8.35 -7.50
C PHE A 5 -13.85 7.81 -8.27
N PHE A 6 -14.82 8.66 -8.55
CA PHE A 6 -16.00 8.29 -9.33
C PHE A 6 -15.68 8.05 -10.81
N GLU A 7 -14.68 8.73 -11.39
CA GLU A 7 -14.20 8.49 -12.76
C GLU A 7 -13.68 7.07 -13.00
N MET A 8 -13.40 6.31 -11.94
CA MET A 8 -13.06 4.89 -12.04
C MET A 8 -14.27 4.00 -12.36
N PHE A 9 -15.48 4.54 -12.28
CA PHE A 9 -16.73 3.80 -12.42
C PHE A 9 -17.54 4.34 -13.60
N ASN A 10 -18.32 3.46 -14.22
CA ASN A 10 -19.32 3.87 -15.19
C ASN A 10 -20.54 4.46 -14.44
N PRO A 11 -20.91 5.74 -14.67
CA PRO A 11 -22.02 6.38 -13.98
C PRO A 11 -23.39 5.73 -14.25
N ASP A 12 -23.53 5.01 -15.35
CA ASP A 12 -24.79 4.42 -15.79
C ASP A 12 -25.03 3.01 -15.23
N LEU A 13 -24.09 2.47 -14.45
CA LEU A 13 -24.15 1.12 -13.90
C LEU A 13 -24.12 1.14 -12.36
N PRO A 14 -24.77 0.17 -11.68
CA PRO A 14 -24.68 0.03 -10.22
C PRO A 14 -23.24 -0.19 -9.74
N ILE A 15 -22.86 0.47 -8.64
CA ILE A 15 -21.54 0.29 -8.00
C ILE A 15 -21.69 -0.62 -6.78
N HIS A 16 -20.92 -1.72 -6.77
CA HIS A 16 -20.81 -2.61 -5.61
C HIS A 16 -19.50 -2.37 -4.89
N LEU A 17 -19.54 -2.19 -3.57
CA LEU A 17 -18.36 -2.03 -2.73
C LEU A 17 -18.18 -3.30 -1.90
N VAL A 18 -17.11 -4.05 -2.18
CA VAL A 18 -16.79 -5.26 -1.43
C VAL A 18 -15.73 -4.93 -0.39
N GLN A 19 -16.06 -5.13 0.88
CA GLN A 19 -15.30 -4.59 2.00
C GLN A 19 -14.89 -5.69 2.99
N SER A 20 -13.66 -5.59 3.53
CA SER A 20 -13.24 -6.45 4.64
C SER A 20 -13.64 -5.82 5.98
N PRO A 21 -14.10 -6.59 6.98
CA PRO A 21 -14.44 -6.07 8.30
C PRO A 21 -13.30 -5.27 8.96
N VAL A 22 -12.05 -5.68 8.71
CA VAL A 22 -10.83 -5.10 9.28
C VAL A 22 -10.49 -3.72 8.69
N PHE A 23 -10.90 -3.44 7.43
CA PHE A 23 -10.64 -2.15 6.78
C PHE A 23 -11.36 -0.99 7.49
N PHE A 24 -12.52 -1.27 8.12
CA PHE A 24 -13.33 -0.28 8.85
C PHE A 24 -12.77 0.05 10.23
N ALA A 25 -12.13 -0.91 10.90
CA ALA A 25 -11.69 -0.75 12.29
C ALA A 25 -10.43 0.13 12.45
N GLY A 26 -9.58 0.23 11.42
CA GLY A 26 -8.22 0.77 11.59
C GLY A 26 -7.88 2.09 10.90
N GLN A 27 -8.51 2.45 9.78
CA GLN A 27 -8.02 3.58 8.96
C GLN A 27 -9.06 4.63 8.56
N PHE A 28 -10.35 4.31 8.67
CA PHE A 28 -11.42 5.24 8.31
C PHE A 28 -12.58 5.16 9.33
N LYS A 29 -12.43 5.83 10.48
CA LYS A 29 -13.62 6.49 11.08
C LYS A 29 -14.30 7.32 9.97
N PRO A 30 -15.63 7.46 9.91
CA PRO A 30 -16.49 7.51 8.70
C PRO A 30 -16.32 8.73 7.76
N GLY A 31 -15.09 9.13 7.44
CA GLY A 31 -14.76 10.48 6.98
C GLY A 31 -14.82 10.71 5.48
N ILE A 32 -14.87 9.67 4.64
CA ILE A 32 -15.01 9.85 3.18
C ILE A 32 -16.04 8.93 2.53
N MET A 33 -16.31 7.76 3.11
CA MET A 33 -17.23 6.81 2.48
C MET A 33 -18.68 7.29 2.50
N GLN A 34 -19.19 7.80 3.63
CA GLN A 34 -20.56 8.32 3.67
C GLN A 34 -20.75 9.54 2.75
N PRO A 35 -19.83 10.54 2.76
CA PRO A 35 -19.83 11.61 1.75
C PRO A 35 -19.79 11.09 0.31
N PHE A 36 -18.96 10.09 0.01
CA PHE A 36 -18.88 9.48 -1.32
C PHE A 36 -20.21 8.81 -1.71
N LEU A 37 -20.79 7.98 -0.85
CA LEU A 37 -22.06 7.29 -1.11
C LEU A 37 -23.20 8.28 -1.39
N ALA A 38 -23.34 9.30 -0.54
CA ALA A 38 -24.36 10.34 -0.70
C ALA A 38 -24.13 11.18 -1.97
N TRP A 39 -22.87 11.48 -2.30
CA TRP A 39 -22.54 12.22 -3.51
C TRP A 39 -22.84 11.42 -4.78
N VAL A 40 -22.52 10.13 -4.81
CA VAL A 40 -22.83 9.24 -5.96
C VAL A 40 -24.34 9.08 -6.13
N GLU A 41 -25.08 8.87 -5.04
CA GLU A 41 -26.54 8.78 -5.05
C GLU A 41 -27.17 10.06 -5.60
N LYS A 42 -26.69 11.23 -5.17
CA LYS A 42 -27.15 12.53 -5.69
C LYS A 42 -26.86 12.69 -7.18
N ARG A 43 -25.72 12.21 -7.67
CA ARG A 43 -25.27 12.41 -9.06
C ARG A 43 -25.91 11.43 -10.05
N THR A 44 -26.15 10.18 -9.63
CA THR A 44 -26.58 9.09 -10.51
C THR A 44 -28.01 8.63 -10.25
N GLY A 45 -28.60 9.02 -9.12
CA GLY A 45 -29.85 8.42 -8.63
C GLY A 45 -29.69 7.00 -8.08
N MET A 46 -28.47 6.43 -8.15
CA MET A 46 -28.15 5.09 -7.67
C MET A 46 -27.20 5.16 -6.48
N ARG A 47 -27.60 4.59 -5.35
CA ARG A 47 -26.73 4.49 -4.17
C ARG A 47 -25.80 3.28 -4.31
N PRO A 48 -24.47 3.43 -4.17
CA PRO A 48 -23.59 2.27 -4.16
C PRO A 48 -23.93 1.29 -3.04
N ARG A 49 -23.82 -0.02 -3.33
CA ARG A 49 -24.19 -1.09 -2.40
C ARG A 49 -22.96 -1.63 -1.69
N SER A 50 -22.98 -1.69 -0.36
CA SER A 50 -21.91 -2.32 0.42
C SER A 50 -22.22 -3.78 0.70
N SER A 51 -21.30 -4.68 0.33
CA SER A 51 -21.32 -6.09 0.70
C SER A 51 -20.09 -6.42 1.55
N PHE A 52 -20.31 -7.02 2.72
CA PHE A 52 -19.24 -7.49 3.59
C PHE A 52 -18.87 -8.92 3.23
N SER A 53 -17.56 -9.23 3.19
CA SER A 53 -17.11 -10.62 3.15
C SER A 53 -17.49 -11.28 4.47
N ALA A 54 -18.55 -12.09 4.47
CA ALA A 54 -18.96 -12.87 5.63
C ALA A 54 -17.92 -13.98 5.89
N SER A 55 -17.37 -14.02 7.10
CA SER A 55 -16.60 -15.15 7.61
C SER A 55 -17.45 -16.09 8.47
N ASP A 56 -18.78 -15.93 8.47
CA ASP A 56 -19.65 -16.74 9.32
C ASP A 56 -20.12 -18.00 8.58
N PRO A 57 -20.03 -19.19 9.21
CA PRO A 57 -20.74 -20.37 8.71
C PRO A 57 -22.24 -20.07 8.70
N PRO A 58 -23.04 -20.72 7.83
CA PRO A 58 -24.47 -20.47 7.75
C PRO A 58 -25.09 -20.83 9.11
N SER A 59 -25.40 -19.82 9.90
CA SER A 59 -26.25 -20.01 11.08
C SER A 59 -27.66 -20.30 10.60
N SER A 60 -28.28 -21.28 11.28
CA SER A 60 -29.53 -21.98 11.02
C SER A 60 -30.68 -21.17 10.39
N PRO A 61 -31.59 -21.82 9.64
CA PRO A 61 -32.53 -21.15 8.76
C PRO A 61 -33.56 -20.36 9.57
N SER A 62 -33.48 -19.03 9.54
CA SER A 62 -34.58 -18.19 10.00
C SER A 62 -35.70 -18.25 8.96
N SER A 63 -36.86 -18.74 9.38
CA SER A 63 -38.10 -18.79 8.61
C SER A 63 -38.65 -17.38 8.39
N SER A 64 -38.13 -16.69 7.38
CA SER A 64 -38.80 -15.55 6.75
C SER A 64 -39.22 -15.98 5.33
N PRO A 65 -40.35 -15.49 4.81
CA PRO A 65 -40.81 -15.88 3.47
C PRO A 65 -39.73 -15.50 2.46
N LYS A 66 -39.32 -16.48 1.65
CA LYS A 66 -38.33 -16.32 0.59
C LYS A 66 -38.81 -15.20 -0.34
N LYS A 67 -38.31 -13.98 -0.15
CA LYS A 67 -38.24 -13.01 -1.23
C LYS A 67 -37.55 -13.73 -2.36
N GLU A 68 -38.18 -13.75 -3.52
CA GLU A 68 -37.56 -14.20 -4.75
C GLU A 68 -36.20 -13.49 -4.84
N GLU A 69 -35.11 -14.23 -4.65
CA GLU A 69 -33.77 -13.67 -4.74
C GLU A 69 -33.53 -13.33 -6.20
N THR A 70 -33.93 -12.13 -6.61
CA THR A 70 -33.53 -11.56 -7.89
C THR A 70 -32.02 -11.42 -7.87
N LEU A 71 -31.35 -12.33 -8.58
CA LEU A 71 -29.92 -12.25 -8.83
C LEU A 71 -29.65 -11.02 -9.72
N GLU A 72 -28.85 -10.10 -9.21
CA GLU A 72 -28.39 -8.91 -9.93
C GLU A 72 -27.01 -9.21 -10.54
N LEU A 73 -26.82 -8.82 -11.80
CA LEU A 73 -25.51 -8.91 -12.43
C LEU A 73 -24.60 -7.81 -11.84
N ILE A 74 -23.43 -8.21 -11.31
CA ILE A 74 -22.44 -7.26 -10.80
C ILE A 74 -21.60 -6.75 -11.98
N HIS A 75 -21.79 -5.48 -12.33
CA HIS A 75 -21.11 -4.84 -13.45
C HIS A 75 -19.76 -4.23 -13.08
N GLN A 76 -19.65 -3.65 -11.87
CA GLN A 76 -18.45 -2.97 -11.42
C GLN A 76 -18.31 -3.03 -9.91
N VAL A 77 -17.07 -3.23 -9.45
CA VAL A 77 -16.74 -3.41 -8.03
C VAL A 77 -15.62 -2.47 -7.57
N GLY A 78 -15.88 -1.74 -6.50
CA GLY A 78 -14.84 -1.11 -5.68
C GLY A 78 -14.33 -2.07 -4.61
N LEU A 79 -13.07 -2.50 -4.72
CA LEU A 79 -12.47 -3.45 -3.77
C LEU A 79 -11.81 -2.75 -2.58
N GLN A 80 -12.25 -3.09 -1.37
CA GLN A 80 -11.68 -2.66 -0.09
C GLN A 80 -11.41 -3.88 0.83
N LEU A 81 -10.92 -4.98 0.25
CA LEU A 81 -10.56 -6.21 0.94
C LEU A 81 -9.06 -6.29 1.18
N LEU A 82 -8.59 -6.47 2.41
CA LEU A 82 -7.16 -6.70 2.68
C LEU A 82 -6.72 -8.14 2.37
N ASP A 83 -7.65 -9.08 2.38
CA ASP A 83 -7.39 -10.50 2.17
C ASP A 83 -8.47 -11.11 1.27
N PHE A 84 -8.03 -11.81 0.23
CA PHE A 84 -8.90 -12.53 -0.70
C PHE A 84 -9.06 -14.01 -0.32
N SER A 85 -8.29 -14.51 0.66
CA SER A 85 -8.34 -15.91 1.11
C SER A 85 -9.70 -16.30 1.70
N ALA A 86 -10.45 -15.32 2.22
CA ALA A 86 -11.79 -15.50 2.74
C ALA A 86 -12.88 -15.66 1.65
N LEU A 87 -12.54 -15.43 0.38
CA LEU A 87 -13.47 -15.53 -0.74
C LEU A 87 -13.27 -16.84 -1.51
N SER A 88 -14.36 -17.36 -2.08
CA SER A 88 -14.24 -18.52 -2.96
C SER A 88 -13.45 -18.16 -4.23
N PRO A 89 -12.74 -19.12 -4.86
CA PRO A 89 -12.00 -18.89 -6.09
C PRO A 89 -12.85 -18.28 -7.21
N GLU A 90 -14.12 -18.65 -7.31
CA GLU A 90 -15.08 -18.13 -8.30
C GLU A 90 -15.33 -16.63 -8.08
N ILE A 91 -15.56 -16.23 -6.83
CA ILE A 91 -15.74 -14.82 -6.47
C ILE A 91 -14.45 -14.05 -6.74
N VAL A 92 -13.29 -14.56 -6.34
CA VAL A 92 -12.00 -13.90 -6.60
C VAL A 92 -11.77 -13.68 -8.10
N ARG A 93 -12.07 -14.68 -8.94
CA ARG A 93 -11.96 -14.54 -10.41
C ARG A 93 -12.91 -13.48 -10.95
N HIS A 94 -14.16 -13.45 -10.48
CA HIS A 94 -15.12 -12.43 -10.90
C HIS A 94 -14.66 -11.02 -10.49
N LEU A 95 -14.20 -10.86 -9.25
CA LEU A 95 -13.68 -9.58 -8.74
C LEU A 95 -12.43 -9.10 -9.49
N ALA A 96 -11.59 -10.01 -9.98
CA ALA A 96 -10.44 -9.66 -10.81
C ALA A 96 -10.84 -9.08 -12.19
N LEU A 97 -12.02 -9.43 -12.72
CA LEU A 97 -12.51 -8.94 -14.01
C LEU A 97 -13.35 -7.66 -13.88
N SER A 98 -14.10 -7.52 -12.78
CA SER A 98 -15.06 -6.43 -12.58
C SER A 98 -14.54 -5.31 -11.66
N GLY A 99 -13.31 -5.42 -11.15
CA GLY A 99 -12.74 -4.49 -10.18
C GLY A 99 -12.22 -3.20 -10.81
N ALA A 100 -12.70 -2.04 -10.33
CA ALA A 100 -12.18 -0.73 -10.72
C ALA A 100 -10.72 -0.52 -10.26
N ASN A 101 -10.34 -1.17 -9.15
CA ASN A 101 -8.96 -1.51 -8.83
C ASN A 101 -8.83 -3.01 -8.96
N ASP A 102 -8.14 -3.47 -9.99
CA ASP A 102 -7.93 -4.90 -10.21
C ASP A 102 -7.07 -5.52 -9.09
N ALA A 103 -7.35 -6.79 -8.76
CA ALA A 103 -6.67 -7.56 -7.73
C ALA A 103 -5.15 -7.58 -7.92
N ARG A 104 -4.66 -7.52 -9.17
CA ARG A 104 -3.21 -7.42 -9.47
C ARG A 104 -2.59 -6.16 -8.84
N THR A 105 -3.25 -5.01 -8.91
CA THR A 105 -2.74 -3.76 -8.31
C THR A 105 -2.55 -3.93 -6.80
N ARG A 106 -3.47 -4.63 -6.13
CA ARG A 106 -3.38 -4.83 -4.68
C ARG A 106 -2.32 -5.85 -4.27
N LEU A 107 -2.21 -6.95 -5.01
CA LEU A 107 -1.14 -7.94 -4.81
C LEU A 107 0.25 -7.33 -5.05
N LEU A 108 0.38 -6.47 -6.06
CA LEU A 108 1.63 -5.78 -6.37
C LEU A 108 1.98 -4.69 -5.34
N VAL A 109 1.01 -3.89 -4.90
CA VAL A 109 1.25 -2.77 -3.97
C VAL A 109 1.64 -3.24 -2.55
N HIS A 110 1.19 -4.42 -2.13
CA HIS A 110 1.54 -4.96 -0.81
C HIS A 110 2.86 -5.73 -0.78
N ASP A 111 3.46 -5.99 -1.94
CA ASP A 111 4.74 -6.65 -2.07
C ASP A 111 5.85 -5.62 -2.35
N LYS A 112 6.69 -5.34 -1.35
CA LYS A 112 7.75 -4.32 -1.46
C LYS A 112 8.79 -4.65 -2.52
N ARG A 113 8.86 -5.89 -2.99
CA ARG A 113 9.77 -6.29 -4.08
C ARG A 113 9.42 -5.57 -5.38
N ILE A 114 8.17 -5.11 -5.57
CA ILE A 114 7.78 -4.37 -6.77
C ILE A 114 8.65 -3.15 -7.02
N LEU A 115 9.16 -2.51 -5.95
CA LEU A 115 10.04 -1.35 -6.07
C LEU A 115 11.39 -1.71 -6.69
N GLY A 116 11.93 -2.89 -6.35
CA GLY A 116 13.17 -3.39 -6.95
C GLY A 116 12.96 -3.95 -8.35
N ILE A 117 11.86 -4.69 -8.57
CA ILE A 117 11.48 -5.19 -9.89
C ILE A 117 11.31 -4.02 -10.86
N LEU A 118 10.63 -2.95 -10.43
CA LEU A 118 10.45 -1.78 -11.28
C LEU A 118 11.79 -1.21 -11.74
N HIS A 119 12.78 -1.05 -10.84
CA HIS A 119 14.13 -0.60 -11.19
C HIS A 119 14.82 -1.52 -12.20
N GLN A 120 14.72 -2.83 -12.03
CA GLN A 120 15.31 -3.83 -12.95
C GLN A 120 14.64 -3.83 -14.32
N GLU A 121 13.34 -3.50 -14.39
CA GLU A 121 12.55 -3.55 -15.61
C GLU A 121 12.50 -2.20 -16.37
N LEU A 122 12.99 -1.10 -15.80
CA LEU A 122 12.85 0.26 -16.39
C LEU A 122 13.30 0.33 -17.85
N ASP A 123 14.47 -0.22 -18.18
CA ASP A 123 14.99 -0.16 -19.55
C ASP A 123 14.16 -1.01 -20.52
N GLY A 124 13.62 -2.15 -20.04
CA GLY A 124 12.68 -2.98 -20.79
C GLY A 124 11.34 -2.26 -21.03
N LEU A 125 10.85 -1.50 -20.04
CA LEU A 125 9.64 -0.71 -20.16
C LEU A 125 9.76 0.41 -21.21
N VAL A 126 10.96 0.93 -21.43
CA VAL A 126 11.26 1.88 -22.52
C VAL A 126 11.43 1.17 -23.85
N THR A 127 12.39 0.24 -23.93
CA THR A 127 12.88 -0.27 -25.21
C THR A 127 12.04 -1.42 -25.78
N LYS A 128 11.67 -2.38 -24.93
CA LYS A 128 10.97 -3.61 -25.32
C LYS A 128 9.46 -3.42 -25.33
N HIS A 129 8.91 -2.83 -24.27
CA HIS A 129 7.47 -2.70 -24.08
C HIS A 129 6.92 -1.35 -24.57
N ARG A 130 7.78 -0.32 -24.67
CA ARG A 130 7.42 1.03 -25.13
C ARG A 130 6.25 1.64 -24.34
N VAL A 131 6.19 1.34 -23.04
CA VAL A 131 5.17 1.86 -22.11
C VAL A 131 5.65 3.17 -21.47
N LEU A 132 6.97 3.34 -21.33
CA LEU A 132 7.58 4.55 -20.78
C LEU A 132 8.47 5.23 -21.82
N THR A 133 8.56 6.54 -21.72
CA THR A 133 9.64 7.33 -22.33
C THR A 133 10.92 7.23 -21.50
N GLU A 134 12.06 7.50 -22.12
CA GLU A 134 13.35 7.57 -21.43
C GLU A 134 13.34 8.59 -20.27
N GLU A 135 12.68 9.73 -20.46
CA GLU A 135 12.54 10.75 -19.42
C GLU A 135 11.74 10.24 -18.22
N GLN A 136 10.62 9.57 -18.46
CA GLN A 136 9.80 8.96 -17.41
C GLN A 136 10.58 7.87 -16.65
N ALA A 137 11.32 7.01 -17.37
CA ALA A 137 12.13 5.98 -16.74
C ALA A 137 13.23 6.60 -15.85
N ASN A 138 13.90 7.65 -16.32
CA ASN A 138 14.90 8.36 -15.53
C ASN A 138 14.30 9.07 -14.30
N LEU A 139 13.08 9.60 -14.40
CA LEU A 139 12.38 10.16 -13.25
C LEU A 139 12.08 9.08 -12.20
N LEU A 140 11.57 7.93 -12.61
CA LEU A 140 11.31 6.80 -11.71
C LEU A 140 12.60 6.30 -11.05
N ARG A 141 13.68 6.14 -11.83
CA ARG A 141 15.00 5.74 -11.35
C ARG A 141 15.55 6.64 -10.24
N ARG A 142 15.28 7.95 -10.31
CA ARG A 142 15.76 8.93 -9.32
C ARG A 142 14.83 9.09 -8.12
N ARG A 143 13.53 8.85 -8.29
CA ARG A 143 12.51 9.17 -7.27
C ARG A 143 12.00 7.95 -6.50
N ILE A 144 12.18 6.75 -7.04
CA ILE A 144 11.84 5.51 -6.35
C ILE A 144 13.06 5.01 -5.59
N VAL A 145 12.90 4.76 -4.28
CA VAL A 145 13.97 4.29 -3.41
C VAL A 145 14.56 2.98 -3.98
N PRO A 146 15.87 2.92 -4.22
CA PRO A 146 16.54 1.69 -4.62
C PRO A 146 16.22 0.57 -3.63
N THR A 147 15.79 -0.58 -4.16
CA THR A 147 15.32 -1.70 -3.34
C THR A 147 15.98 -2.98 -3.81
N ILE A 148 16.81 -3.56 -2.96
CA ILE A 148 17.46 -4.84 -3.20
C ILE A 148 16.48 -5.94 -2.83
N ILE A 149 16.23 -6.84 -3.79
CA ILE A 149 15.22 -7.90 -3.68
C ILE A 149 15.88 -9.29 -3.67
N PRO A 150 15.20 -10.31 -3.12
CA PRO A 150 15.73 -11.66 -3.11
C PRO A 150 16.05 -12.19 -4.52
N GLY A 151 17.20 -12.84 -4.67
CA GLY A 151 17.69 -13.43 -5.92
C GLY A 151 18.29 -12.44 -6.92
N SER A 152 18.27 -11.14 -6.63
CA SER A 152 18.78 -10.10 -7.53
C SER A 152 20.31 -10.08 -7.64
N PRO A 153 20.88 -9.56 -8.75
CA PRO A 153 22.31 -9.27 -8.85
C PRO A 153 22.81 -8.37 -7.71
N GLU A 154 22.01 -7.37 -7.32
CA GLU A 154 22.33 -6.45 -6.23
C GLU A 154 22.42 -7.19 -4.88
N ALA A 155 21.58 -8.21 -4.65
CA ALA A 155 21.65 -9.04 -3.45
C ALA A 155 22.94 -9.86 -3.37
N LYS A 156 23.45 -10.36 -4.51
CA LYS A 156 24.74 -11.06 -4.57
C LYS A 156 25.89 -10.11 -4.26
N GLN A 157 25.90 -8.96 -4.93
CA GLN A 157 26.91 -7.92 -4.71
C GLN A 157 26.95 -7.44 -3.25
N LEU A 158 25.78 -7.27 -2.62
CA LEU A 158 25.70 -6.86 -1.22
C LEU A 158 26.33 -7.88 -0.27
N LEU A 159 26.10 -9.18 -0.51
CA LEU A 159 26.70 -10.25 0.28
C LEU A 159 28.23 -10.31 0.10
N ASP A 160 28.73 -10.09 -1.11
CA ASP A 160 30.17 -10.06 -1.37
C ASP A 160 30.84 -8.86 -0.68
N LEU A 161 30.24 -7.68 -0.76
CA LEU A 161 30.72 -6.48 -0.05
C LEU A 161 30.74 -6.67 1.48
N HIS A 162 29.74 -7.36 2.04
CA HIS A 162 29.72 -7.70 3.46
C HIS A 162 30.86 -8.66 3.83
N ARG A 163 31.09 -9.72 3.04
CA ARG A 163 32.19 -10.67 3.25
C ARG A 163 33.56 -10.01 3.17
N GLU A 164 33.70 -8.99 2.33
CA GLU A 164 34.91 -8.18 2.21
C GLU A 164 35.08 -7.14 3.32
N GLY A 165 34.10 -7.00 4.23
CA GLY A 165 34.12 -5.99 5.30
C GLY A 165 33.99 -4.55 4.80
N LYS A 166 33.50 -4.34 3.57
CA LYS A 166 33.37 -3.02 2.91
C LYS A 166 31.96 -2.42 3.03
N LEU A 167 31.07 -3.09 3.73
CA LEU A 167 29.67 -2.71 3.88
C LEU A 167 29.38 -2.35 5.32
N SER A 168 28.87 -1.14 5.56
CA SER A 168 28.24 -0.80 6.83
C SER A 168 26.77 -1.19 6.75
N LYS A 169 26.30 -2.07 7.65
CA LYS A 169 24.87 -2.38 7.75
C LYS A 169 24.04 -1.16 8.17
N ASP A 170 24.65 -0.25 8.93
CA ASP A 170 23.98 0.91 9.56
C ASP A 170 23.44 1.92 8.53
N ASP A 171 23.86 1.81 7.26
CA ASP A 171 23.34 2.63 6.15
C ASP A 171 22.02 2.09 5.56
N PHE A 172 21.55 0.93 6.04
CA PHE A 172 20.43 0.20 5.47
C PHE A 172 19.25 0.04 6.43
N ILE A 173 18.08 -0.16 5.80
CA ILE A 173 16.85 -0.57 6.47
C ILE A 173 16.33 -1.85 5.81
N ILE A 174 15.92 -2.82 6.64
CA ILE A 174 15.30 -4.05 6.18
C ILE A 174 13.79 -3.98 6.40
N LYS A 175 13.04 -4.53 5.45
CA LYS A 175 11.58 -4.57 5.51
C LYS A 175 11.07 -5.93 5.06
N PRO A 176 10.08 -6.54 5.74
CA PRO A 176 9.44 -7.75 5.23
C PRO A 176 8.89 -7.49 3.82
N ALA A 177 9.17 -8.40 2.89
CA ALA A 177 8.75 -8.29 1.49
C ALA A 177 7.23 -8.18 1.39
N ARG A 178 6.52 -9.05 2.11
CA ARG A 178 5.06 -9.04 2.27
C ARG A 178 4.71 -8.56 3.66
N ASP A 179 4.13 -7.37 3.77
CA ASP A 179 3.30 -6.92 4.91
C ASP A 179 2.90 -5.45 4.67
N ALA A 180 1.66 -5.11 4.97
CA ALA A 180 1.18 -3.73 4.99
C ALA A 180 1.09 -3.28 6.46
N ARG A 181 1.55 -2.05 6.75
CA ARG A 181 1.54 -1.34 8.06
C ARG A 181 2.90 -1.19 8.77
N GLY A 182 4.00 -1.53 8.10
CA GLY A 182 5.35 -1.22 8.61
C GLY A 182 5.76 -2.01 9.86
N GLN A 183 5.14 -3.16 10.09
CA GLN A 183 5.59 -4.13 11.09
C GLN A 183 6.87 -4.83 10.59
N GLY A 184 7.75 -5.19 11.53
CA GLY A 184 9.00 -5.91 11.25
C GLY A 184 10.07 -5.11 10.50
N ILE A 185 9.91 -3.78 10.38
CA ILE A 185 10.96 -2.90 9.88
C ILE A 185 12.07 -2.85 10.93
N LYS A 186 13.31 -3.11 10.52
CA LYS A 186 14.49 -2.95 11.38
C LYS A 186 15.52 -2.10 10.66
N PHE A 187 16.23 -1.27 11.39
CA PHE A 187 17.40 -0.56 10.87
C PHE A 187 18.66 -1.42 11.04
N GLY A 188 19.66 -1.19 10.21
CA GLY A 188 20.90 -1.97 10.26
C GLY A 188 21.60 -1.89 11.60
N ASP A 189 21.61 -0.73 12.25
CA ASP A 189 22.20 -0.51 13.58
C ASP A 189 21.49 -1.27 14.71
N GLU A 190 20.26 -1.72 14.48
CA GLU A 190 19.49 -2.58 15.40
C GLU A 190 19.82 -4.07 15.22
N LEU A 191 20.54 -4.45 14.16
CA LEU A 191 20.90 -5.82 13.86
C LEU A 191 22.28 -6.16 14.42
N SER A 192 22.41 -7.37 14.97
CA SER A 192 23.72 -7.97 15.22
C SER A 192 24.47 -8.22 13.90
N GLU A 193 25.71 -7.74 13.80
CA GLU A 193 26.54 -7.82 12.58
C GLU A 193 26.80 -9.28 12.14
N SER A 194 27.15 -10.14 13.09
CA SER A 194 27.61 -11.51 12.81
C SER A 194 26.49 -12.55 12.72
N SER A 195 25.36 -12.36 13.42
CA SER A 195 24.24 -13.32 13.43
C SER A 195 23.09 -12.89 12.53
N GLU A 196 22.45 -11.75 12.79
CA GLU A 196 21.22 -11.41 12.08
C GLU A 196 21.47 -10.88 10.67
N TRP A 197 22.41 -9.95 10.51
CA TRP A 197 22.67 -9.32 9.22
C TRP A 197 23.17 -10.32 8.18
N GLY A 198 24.16 -11.14 8.54
CA GLY A 198 24.68 -12.22 7.68
C GLY A 198 23.59 -13.23 7.26
N GLU A 199 22.71 -13.63 8.18
CA GLU A 199 21.59 -14.54 7.89
C GLU A 199 20.58 -13.94 6.91
N ILE A 200 20.31 -12.64 7.02
CA ILE A 200 19.43 -11.91 6.10
C ILE A 200 20.06 -11.86 4.70
N LEU A 201 21.35 -11.49 4.61
CA LEU A 201 22.06 -11.43 3.33
C LEU A 201 22.17 -12.80 2.64
N ALA A 202 22.41 -13.86 3.42
CA ALA A 202 22.38 -15.22 2.91
C ALA A 202 20.98 -15.63 2.45
N GLY A 203 19.94 -15.26 3.20
CA GLY A 203 18.54 -15.50 2.83
C GLY A 203 18.12 -14.80 1.54
N LEU A 204 18.64 -13.59 1.28
CA LEU A 204 18.38 -12.85 0.05
C LEU A 204 18.93 -13.53 -1.22
N GLN A 205 19.79 -14.53 -1.10
CA GLN A 205 20.29 -15.24 -2.29
C GLN A 205 19.21 -16.14 -2.91
N ALA A 206 18.18 -16.52 -2.15
CA ALA A 206 17.08 -17.33 -2.62
C ALA A 206 15.91 -16.44 -3.12
N PRO A 207 15.46 -16.58 -4.38
CA PRO A 207 14.34 -15.80 -4.91
C PRO A 207 12.97 -16.25 -4.38
N ALA A 208 12.87 -17.48 -3.88
CA ALA A 208 11.63 -18.08 -3.45
C ALA A 208 11.14 -17.50 -2.12
N LEU A 209 9.84 -17.19 -2.05
CA LEU A 209 9.18 -16.82 -0.81
C LEU A 209 8.70 -18.09 -0.11
N SER A 210 9.04 -18.23 1.17
CA SER A 210 8.55 -19.30 2.04
C SER A 210 7.54 -18.76 3.04
N SER A 211 6.54 -19.56 3.41
CA SER A 211 5.66 -19.29 4.56
C SER A 211 6.40 -19.38 5.89
N ASP A 212 7.47 -20.18 5.93
CA ASP A 212 8.13 -20.59 7.17
C ASP A 212 9.23 -19.60 7.59
N LYS A 213 9.63 -18.71 6.68
CA LYS A 213 10.67 -17.72 6.92
C LYS A 213 10.28 -16.35 6.36
N THR A 214 10.46 -15.32 7.17
CA THR A 214 10.31 -13.93 6.70
C THR A 214 11.37 -13.63 5.66
N THR A 215 10.92 -13.29 4.46
CA THR A 215 11.79 -12.77 3.41
C THR A 215 11.82 -11.24 3.47
N TYR A 216 13.00 -10.66 3.42
CA TYR A 216 13.20 -9.22 3.49
C TYR A 216 13.48 -8.60 2.12
N VAL A 217 13.31 -7.28 2.04
CA VAL A 217 13.94 -6.40 1.06
C VAL A 217 14.85 -5.44 1.80
N ILE A 218 15.90 -4.95 1.14
CA ILE A 218 16.85 -3.98 1.70
C ILE A 218 16.73 -2.67 0.94
N GLN A 219 16.70 -1.55 1.67
CA GLN A 219 16.71 -0.21 1.12
C GLN A 219 17.78 0.63 1.84
N PRO A 220 18.35 1.66 1.21
CA PRO A 220 19.16 2.64 1.93
C PRO A 220 18.28 3.44 2.90
N ILE A 221 18.88 3.91 4.00
CA ILE A 221 18.20 4.86 4.90
C ILE A 221 18.03 6.20 4.20
N ILE A 222 16.79 6.67 4.14
CA ILE A 222 16.47 8.01 3.62
C ILE A 222 16.46 8.99 4.78
N LYS A 223 17.37 9.96 4.76
CA LYS A 223 17.37 11.09 5.68
C LYS A 223 16.24 12.05 5.28
N GLN A 224 15.22 12.14 6.12
CA GLN A 224 14.08 13.03 5.88
C GLN A 224 14.47 14.46 6.25
N THR A 225 13.93 15.44 5.51
CA THR A 225 14.08 16.84 5.87
C THR A 225 13.41 17.09 7.22
N GLU A 226 14.12 17.82 8.07
CA GLU A 226 13.61 18.24 9.37
C GLU A 226 13.17 19.70 9.34
N GLU A 227 12.07 20.00 10.02
CA GLU A 227 11.53 21.35 10.15
C GLU A 227 10.82 21.53 11.50
N ASP A 228 10.62 22.78 11.90
CA ASP A 228 9.95 23.09 13.16
C ASP A 228 8.44 23.09 12.95
N LEU A 229 7.73 22.21 13.66
CA LEU A 229 6.28 22.07 13.56
C LEU A 229 5.64 22.24 14.94
N PHE A 230 4.61 23.07 15.01
CA PHE A 230 3.69 23.08 16.15
C PHE A 230 2.82 21.82 16.09
N LEU A 231 2.99 20.93 17.08
CA LEU A 231 2.28 19.65 17.10
C LEU A 231 0.92 19.76 17.79
N ASP A 232 0.90 20.28 19.02
CA ASP A 232 -0.31 20.59 19.78
C ASP A 232 0.03 21.51 20.98
N GLU A 233 -0.98 21.95 21.73
CA GLU A 233 -0.80 22.85 22.88
C GLU A 233 0.05 22.27 24.02
N LYS A 234 0.13 20.94 24.15
CA LYS A 234 0.90 20.28 25.22
C LYS A 234 2.37 20.12 24.82
N VAL A 235 2.61 19.78 23.56
CA VAL A 235 3.94 19.45 23.03
C VAL A 235 4.64 20.68 22.45
N GLY A 236 3.87 21.65 21.96
CA GLY A 236 4.37 22.88 21.36
C GLY A 236 5.09 22.64 20.04
N VAL A 237 6.04 23.52 19.73
CA VAL A 237 6.88 23.45 18.53
C VAL A 237 8.01 22.45 18.76
N GLN A 238 8.16 21.50 17.84
CA GLN A 238 9.19 20.47 17.86
C GLN A 238 9.91 20.40 16.52
N ARG A 239 11.18 19.98 16.55
CA ARG A 239 11.91 19.59 15.34
C ARG A 239 11.36 18.26 14.86
N CYS A 240 10.79 18.24 13.66
CA CYS A 240 10.00 17.10 13.17
C CYS A 240 10.43 16.67 11.77
N GLN A 241 10.16 15.40 11.46
CA GLN A 241 10.19 14.84 10.12
C GLN A 241 8.77 14.50 9.67
N ARG A 242 8.52 14.56 8.36
CA ARG A 242 7.19 14.30 7.79
C ARG A 242 7.22 13.30 6.64
N VAL A 243 6.19 12.46 6.61
CA VAL A 243 5.89 11.60 5.46
C VAL A 243 4.44 11.78 5.05
N GLY A 244 4.24 11.88 3.74
CA GLY A 244 2.94 12.10 3.12
C GLY A 244 2.55 10.97 2.19
N THR A 245 1.28 10.96 1.85
CA THR A 245 0.75 10.22 0.71
C THR A 245 0.16 11.23 -0.27
N TYR A 246 0.10 10.87 -1.55
CA TYR A 246 -0.73 11.54 -2.53
C TYR A 246 -1.61 10.51 -3.21
N TYR A 247 -2.69 10.98 -3.81
CA TYR A 247 -3.59 10.14 -4.59
C TYR A 247 -3.40 10.43 -6.08
N SER A 248 -3.46 9.36 -6.86
CA SER A 248 -3.50 9.42 -8.31
C SER A 248 -4.62 8.52 -8.80
N VAL A 249 -5.37 8.99 -9.79
CA VAL A 249 -6.39 8.21 -10.51
C VAL A 249 -6.10 8.30 -11.99
N ASN A 250 -6.09 7.16 -12.69
CA ASN A 250 -5.79 7.10 -14.12
C ASN A 250 -4.51 7.85 -14.53
N GLY A 251 -3.46 7.75 -13.69
CA GLY A 251 -2.18 8.44 -13.89
C GLY A 251 -2.17 9.95 -13.59
N SER A 252 -3.30 10.55 -13.20
CA SER A 252 -3.40 11.96 -12.88
C SER A 252 -3.38 12.20 -11.36
N PHE A 253 -2.63 13.22 -10.91
CA PHE A 253 -2.62 13.65 -9.51
C PHE A 253 -3.97 14.25 -9.11
N VAL A 254 -4.54 13.79 -8.00
CA VAL A 254 -5.89 14.23 -7.54
C VAL A 254 -5.90 14.87 -6.15
N GLY A 255 -4.73 14.96 -5.50
CA GLY A 255 -4.57 15.64 -4.22
C GLY A 255 -3.65 14.91 -3.24
N LEU A 256 -3.38 15.58 -2.12
CA LEU A 256 -2.59 15.06 -1.02
C LEU A 256 -3.46 14.21 -0.10
N GLY A 257 -2.91 13.07 0.34
CA GLY A 257 -3.54 12.16 1.28
C GLY A 257 -3.18 12.46 2.72
N ALA A 258 -3.18 11.43 3.56
CA ALA A 258 -2.79 11.57 4.95
C ALA A 258 -1.29 11.86 5.04
N TRP A 259 -0.96 12.89 5.82
CA TRP A 259 0.40 13.20 6.22
C TRP A 259 0.58 12.89 7.70
N ARG A 260 1.82 12.55 8.06
CA ARG A 260 2.20 12.21 9.41
C ARG A 260 3.50 12.89 9.76
N ALA A 261 3.60 13.37 10.99
CA ALA A 261 4.81 13.94 11.56
C ALA A 261 5.30 13.08 12.73
N ILE A 262 6.61 13.03 12.92
CA ILE A 262 7.27 12.52 14.12
C ILE A 262 8.32 13.52 14.57
N VAL A 263 8.61 13.56 15.86
CA VAL A 263 9.77 14.30 16.37
C VAL A 263 11.04 13.68 15.78
N ALA A 264 12.04 14.49 15.43
CA ALA A 264 13.23 14.08 14.69
C ALA A 264 14.08 13.00 15.41
N SER A 265 13.93 12.85 16.73
CA SER A 265 14.56 11.77 17.50
C SER A 265 13.94 10.40 17.25
N GLU A 266 12.75 10.34 16.64
CA GLU A 266 12.09 9.09 16.26
C GLU A 266 12.46 8.68 14.83
N ARG A 267 12.51 7.38 14.58
CA ARG A 267 12.97 6.84 13.28
C ARG A 267 11.84 6.30 12.40
N VAL A 268 10.74 5.88 13.03
CA VAL A 268 9.63 5.20 12.33
C VAL A 268 8.37 6.04 12.43
N CYS A 269 7.97 6.66 11.31
CA CYS A 269 6.70 7.36 11.22
C CYS A 269 5.54 6.36 11.03
N ASN A 270 5.09 5.76 12.13
CA ASN A 270 3.97 4.81 12.15
C ASN A 270 2.96 5.18 13.24
N MET A 271 1.68 5.35 12.85
CA MET A 271 0.60 5.69 13.79
C MET A 271 0.41 4.63 14.87
N ALA A 272 0.71 3.36 14.57
CA ALA A 272 0.55 2.26 15.53
C ALA A 272 1.51 2.37 16.74
N THR A 273 2.59 3.15 16.63
CA THR A 273 3.53 3.36 17.74
C THR A 273 3.02 4.37 18.77
N GLY A 274 1.97 5.13 18.45
CA GLY A 274 1.48 6.24 19.27
C GLY A 274 2.39 7.48 19.25
N LYS A 275 3.51 7.44 18.53
CA LYS A 275 4.51 8.53 18.49
C LYS A 275 4.41 9.43 17.27
N ALA A 276 3.37 9.27 16.46
CA ALA A 276 3.17 10.02 15.22
C ALA A 276 1.92 10.89 15.30
N TRP A 277 2.03 12.12 14.84
CA TRP A 277 0.92 13.06 14.70
C TRP A 277 0.33 12.92 13.31
N LYS A 278 -0.98 12.73 13.22
CA LYS A 278 -1.69 12.79 11.96
C LYS A 278 -1.91 14.26 11.62
N MET A 279 -1.29 14.70 10.52
CA MET A 279 -1.60 15.99 9.94
C MET A 279 -2.81 15.84 9.02
N GLY A 280 -3.65 16.88 8.94
CA GLY A 280 -4.82 16.89 8.06
C GLY A 280 -4.49 16.57 6.60
N SER A 281 -5.45 16.01 5.87
CA SER A 281 -5.40 15.96 4.41
C SER A 281 -5.75 17.33 3.84
N VAL A 282 -4.87 17.91 3.04
CA VAL A 282 -5.14 19.17 2.33
C VAL A 282 -5.79 18.83 0.99
N PHE A 283 -7.08 19.12 0.87
CA PHE A 283 -7.80 18.98 -0.39
C PHE A 283 -7.64 20.28 -1.18
N VAL A 284 -7.08 20.18 -2.39
CA VAL A 284 -7.17 21.26 -3.37
C VAL A 284 -8.51 21.09 -4.07
N SER A 285 -9.49 21.95 -3.78
CA SER A 285 -10.67 22.08 -4.63
C SER A 285 -10.31 23.00 -5.79
N HIS A 286 -10.37 22.48 -7.01
CA HIS A 286 -10.56 23.35 -8.16
C HIS A 286 -12.07 23.64 -8.21
N GLU A 287 -12.44 24.88 -7.91
CA GLU A 287 -13.72 25.45 -8.36
C GLU A 287 -13.67 25.68 -9.87
#